data_AF-A0A946J0B8-F1
#
_entry.id   AF-A0A946J0B8-F1
#
_cell.length_a   1.000
_cell.length_b   1.000
_cell.length_c   1.000
_cell.angle_alpha   90.00
_cell.angle_beta   90.00
_cell.angle_gamma   90.00
#
_symmetry.space_group_name_H-M   'P 1'
#
loop_
_entity.id
_entity.type
_entity.pdbx_description
1 polymer ?
#
loop_
_entity_poly.entity_id
_entity_poly.type
_entity_poly.pdbx_seq_one_letter_code
_entity_poly.pdbx_strand_id
1 'polypeptide(L)' 'MQNLFSKHPKEVGETYLQHLLAACRFSFILFGLSIIAVIHAVLPFIFKKIVSQKIVELADQLKQRK' A
#
# COMPACT_ATOMS: atom_id res chain seq x y z
N MET A 1 -19.53 -14.79 18.49
CA MET A 1 -19.04 -15.06 17.13
C MET A 1 -18.08 -13.95 16.73
N GLN A 2 -16.86 -14.26 16.28
CA GLN A 2 -15.93 -13.23 15.79
C GLN A 2 -16.33 -12.83 14.36
N ASN A 3 -16.61 -11.54 14.12
CA ASN A 3 -16.94 -11.04 12.79
C ASN A 3 -15.65 -10.78 12.02
N LEU A 4 -15.39 -11.58 10.99
CA LEU A 4 -14.15 -11.54 10.19
C LEU A 4 -13.93 -10.19 9.48
N PHE A 5 -15.00 -9.49 9.10
CA PHE A 5 -14.93 -8.21 8.40
C PHE A 5 -14.70 -7.02 9.33
N SER A 6 -14.98 -7.15 10.62
CA SER A 6 -14.89 -6.01 11.55
C SER A 6 -13.89 -6.22 12.68
N LYS A 7 -13.42 -7.44 12.92
CA LYS A 7 -12.41 -7.71 13.94
C LYS A 7 -11.12 -6.94 13.64
N HIS A 8 -10.52 -7.18 12.48
CA HIS A 8 -9.26 -6.53 12.11
C HIS A 8 -9.40 -5.00 11.94
N PRO A 9 -10.41 -4.46 11.22
CA PRO A 9 -10.59 -3.00 11.16
C PRO A 9 -10.72 -2.36 12.54
N LYS A 10 -11.44 -2.99 13.48
CA LYS A 10 -11.56 -2.46 14.85
C LYS A 10 -10.25 -2.51 15.64
N GLU A 11 -9.44 -3.56 15.47
CA GLU A 11 -8.11 -3.66 16.08
C GLU A 11 -7.23 -2.47 15.69
N VAL A 12 -7.40 -1.97 14.45
CA VAL A 12 -6.67 -0.81 13.93
C VAL A 12 -7.42 0.53 14.03
N GLY A 13 -8.51 0.58 14.79
CA GLY A 13 -9.30 1.80 15.02
C GLY A 13 -10.16 2.28 13.83
N GLU A 14 -10.48 1.40 12.88
CA GLU A 14 -11.16 1.70 11.62
C GLU A 14 -12.54 1.03 11.49
N THR A 15 -13.44 1.69 10.77
CA THR A 15 -14.61 1.03 10.19
C THR A 15 -14.22 0.16 9.00
N TYR A 16 -15.02 -0.86 8.66
CA TYR A 16 -14.77 -1.71 7.51
C TYR A 16 -14.58 -0.91 6.21
N LEU A 17 -15.39 0.13 5.98
CA LEU A 17 -15.27 0.97 4.78
C LEU A 17 -13.98 1.79 4.75
N GLN A 18 -13.55 2.36 5.88
CA GLN A 18 -12.26 3.07 5.96
C GLN A 18 -11.10 2.12 5.65
N HIS A 19 -11.14 0.93 6.22
CA HIS A 19 -10.11 -0.08 6.01
C HIS A 19 -10.07 -0.56 4.56
N LEU A 20 -11.25 -0.85 3.98
CA LEU A 20 -11.40 -1.26 2.59
C LEU A 20 -10.85 -0.21 1.62
N LEU A 21 -11.28 1.05 1.76
CA LEU A 21 -10.84 2.14 0.88
C LEU A 21 -9.33 2.35 0.96
N ALA A 22 -8.76 2.26 2.16
CA ALA A 22 -7.33 2.40 2.31
C ALA A 22 -6.58 1.22 1.71
N ALA A 23 -7.02 -0.02 1.94
CA ALA A 23 -6.43 -1.21 1.33
C ALA A 23 -6.48 -1.13 -0.21
N CYS A 24 -7.60 -0.68 -0.79
CA CYS A 24 -7.71 -0.40 -2.22
C CYS A 24 -6.71 0.65 -2.68
N ARG A 25 -6.56 1.76 -1.95
CA ARG A 25 -5.56 2.80 -2.26
C ARG A 25 -4.13 2.25 -2.26
N PHE A 26 -3.73 1.50 -1.22
CA PHE A 26 -2.41 0.86 -1.17
C PHE A 26 -2.22 -0.10 -2.35
N SER A 27 -3.24 -0.88 -2.68
CA SER A 27 -3.21 -1.82 -3.81
C SER A 27 -2.93 -1.11 -5.14
N PHE A 28 -3.67 -0.04 -5.46
CA PHE A 28 -3.46 0.70 -6.72
C PHE A 28 -2.07 1.33 -6.80
N ILE A 29 -1.54 1.87 -5.70
CA ILE A 29 -0.20 2.45 -5.69
C ILE A 29 0.85 1.35 -5.89
N LEU A 30 0.77 0.24 -5.16
CA LEU A 30 1.70 -0.88 -5.29
C LEU A 30 1.67 -1.49 -6.71
N PHE A 31 0.49 -1.59 -7.32
CA PHE A 31 0.34 -2.02 -8.70
C PHE A 31 1.00 -1.03 -9.68
N GLY A 32 0.84 0.28 -9.48
CA GLY A 32 1.58 1.28 -10.26
C GLY A 32 3.10 1.17 -10.10
N LEU A 33 3.57 0.94 -8.87
CA LEU A 33 5.00 0.75 -8.59
C LEU A 33 5.56 -0.53 -9.24
N SER A 34 4.77 -1.60 -9.35
CA SER A 34 5.20 -2.82 -10.04
C SER A 34 5.41 -2.58 -11.53
N ILE A 35 4.51 -1.83 -12.19
CA ILE A 35 4.66 -1.42 -13.58
C ILE A 35 5.91 -0.57 -13.76
N ILE A 36 6.13 0.41 -12.87
CA ILE A 36 7.32 1.26 -12.90
C ILE A 36 8.60 0.44 -12.74
N ALA A 37 8.61 -0.56 -11.86
CA ALA A 37 9.75 -1.45 -11.66
C ALA A 37 10.07 -2.26 -12.93
N VAL A 38 9.04 -2.76 -13.64
CA VAL A 38 9.21 -3.46 -14.92
C VAL A 38 9.78 -2.53 -15.98
N ILE A 39 9.26 -1.31 -16.11
CA ILE A 39 9.80 -0.32 -17.06
C ILE A 39 11.26 0.00 -16.74
N HIS A 40 11.60 0.19 -15.46
CA HIS A 40 12.97 0.45 -15.03
C HIS A 40 13.91 -0.74 -15.32
N ALA A 41 13.43 -1.98 -15.18
CA ALA A 41 14.21 -3.16 -15.52
C ALA A 41 14.60 -3.21 -17.01
N VAL A 42 13.75 -2.70 -17.90
CA VAL A 42 14.04 -2.57 -19.34
C VAL A 42 14.85 -1.30 -19.63
N LEU A 43 14.55 -0.19 -18.95
CA LEU A 43 15.12 1.14 -19.15
C LEU A 43 15.74 1.66 -17.84
N PRO A 44 16.96 1.22 -17.47
CA PRO A 44 17.56 1.45 -16.14
C PRO A 44 17.91 2.92 -15.85
N PHE A 45 17.84 3.79 -16.86
CA PHE A 45 18.10 5.22 -16.70
C PHE A 45 16.84 6.03 -16.31
N ILE A 46 15.64 5.47 -16.39
CA ILE A 46 14.37 6.11 -16.01
C ILE A 46 13.95 5.64 -14.62
N PHE A 47 13.23 6.44 -13.83
CA PHE A 47 12.61 6.02 -12.55
C PHE A 47 13.55 5.48 -11.45
N LYS A 48 14.85 5.79 -11.51
CA LYS A 48 15.94 5.27 -10.65
C LYS A 48 15.65 5.18 -9.13
N LYS A 49 14.81 6.06 -8.58
CA LYS A 49 14.51 6.11 -7.14
C LYS A 49 13.02 6.04 -6.81
N ILE A 50 12.14 5.97 -7.81
CA ILE A 50 10.70 6.12 -7.57
C ILE A 50 10.16 4.97 -6.74
N VAL A 51 10.48 3.73 -7.13
CA VAL A 51 9.99 2.54 -6.44
C VAL A 51 10.48 2.49 -4.99
N SER A 52 11.78 2.69 -4.76
CA SER A 52 12.36 2.63 -3.41
C SER A 52 11.82 3.73 -2.50
N GLN A 53 11.77 4.98 -2.97
CA GLN A 53 11.23 6.10 -2.18
C GLN A 53 9.75 5.87 -1.81
N LYS A 54 8.93 5.45 -2.79
CA LYS A 54 7.51 5.23 -2.55
C LYS A 54 7.23 4.02 -1.67
N ILE A 55 7.98 2.92 -1.80
CA ILE A 55 7.83 1.77 -0.89
C ILE A 55 8.13 2.17 0.56
N VAL A 56 9.18 2.96 0.80
CA VAL A 56 9.51 3.44 2.15
C VAL A 56 8.41 4.34 2.70
N GLU A 57 7.90 5.28 1.90
CA GLU A 57 6.79 6.16 2.28
C GLU A 57 5.53 5.35 2.66
N LEU A 58 5.15 4.36 1.84
CA LEU A 58 4.00 3.49 2.12
C LEU A 58 4.22 2.64 3.37
N ALA A 59 5.43 2.12 3.57
CA ALA A 59 5.77 1.34 4.75
C ALA A 59 5.65 2.19 6.03
N ASP A 60 6.09 3.44 6.01
CA ASP A 60 5.96 4.35 7.15
C ASP A 60 4.49 4.74 7.40
N GLN A 61 3.69 4.93 6.35
CA GLN A 61 2.24 5.12 6.49
C GLN A 61 1.56 3.89 7.12
N LEU A 62 1.94 2.67 6.71
CA LEU A 62 1.42 1.43 7.28
C LEU A 62 1.81 1.28 8.76
N LYS A 63 3.05 1.61 9.16
CA LYS A 63 3.47 1.56 10.57
C LYS A 63 2.68 2.51 11.48
N GLN A 64 2.23 3.64 10.93
CA GLN A 64 1.42 4.60 11.67
C GLN A 64 -0.03 4.13 11.87
N ARG A 65 -0.49 3.17 11.05
CA ARG A 65 -1.81 2.53 11.17
C ARG A 65 -1.66 1.30 12.07
N LYS A 66 -1.86 1.51 13.37
CA LYS A 66 -1.86 0.46 14.40
C LYS A 66 -3.25 -0.09 14.60
#